data_AF-X0WJ62-F1
#
_entry.id   AF-X0WJ62-F1
#
_cell.length_a   1.000
_cell.length_b   1.000
_cell.length_c   1.000
_cell.angle_alpha   90.00
_cell.angle_beta   90.00
_cell.angle_gamma   90.00
#
_symmetry.space_group_name_H-M   'P 1'
#
loop_
_entity.id
_entity.type
_entity.pdbx_description
1 polymer ?
#
loop_
_entity_poly.entity_id
_entity_poly.type
_entity_poly.pdbx_seq_one_letter_code
_entity_poly.pdbx_strand_id
1 'polypeptide(L)' 'MRSYEVMLAINPQLEDEELDSLLNKLKKLITGAKGEITKTDKWGKRKLAYEIKDFTEAIYVVLNFNADEKIIP' A
#
# COMPACT_ATOMS: atom_id res chain seq x y z
N MET A 1 -8.21 -14.93 -11.96
CA MET A 1 -7.64 -13.82 -11.15
C MET A 1 -8.18 -13.96 -9.75
N ARG A 2 -7.32 -13.83 -8.74
CA ARG A 2 -7.71 -13.86 -7.33
C ARG A 2 -7.70 -12.44 -6.80
N SER A 3 -8.61 -12.16 -5.86
CA SER A 3 -8.63 -10.89 -5.15
C SER A 3 -7.61 -10.92 -4.03
N TYR A 4 -6.77 -9.88 -3.98
CA TYR A 4 -5.77 -9.68 -2.95
C TYR A 4 -6.00 -8.33 -2.27
N GLU A 5 -5.62 -8.29 -1.01
CA GLU A 5 -5.57 -7.08 -0.19
C GLU A 5 -4.14 -6.92 0.32
N VAL A 6 -3.59 -5.73 0.17
CA VAL A 6 -2.28 -5.36 0.72
C VAL A 6 -2.45 -4.14 1.60
N MET A 7 -2.11 -4.30 2.87
CA MET A 7 -2.02 -3.21 3.83
C MET A 7 -0.56 -2.74 3.92
N LEU A 8 -0.35 -1.45 3.70
CA LEU A 8 0.93 -0.79 3.80
C LEU A 8 0.96 0.10 5.04
N ALA A 9 1.96 -0.12 5.89
CA ALA A 9 2.33 0.80 6.96
C ALA A 9 3.57 1.60 6.50
N ILE A 10 3.37 2.89 6.24
CA ILE A 10 4.37 3.79 5.67
C ILE A 10 4.89 4.70 6.78
N ASN A 11 6.17 5.12 6.67
CA ASN A 11 6.78 6.05 7.62
C ASN A 11 5.91 7.31 7.77
N PRO A 12 5.52 7.71 9.00
CA PRO A 12 4.64 8.85 9.24
C PRO A 12 5.27 10.21 8.86
N GLN A 13 6.57 10.28 8.64
CA GLN A 13 7.28 11.51 8.24
C GLN A 13 7.33 11.73 6.72
N LEU A 14 6.84 10.77 5.92
CA LEU A 14 6.74 10.96 4.47
C LEU A 14 5.74 12.07 4.13
N GLU A 15 6.13 12.91 3.19
CA GLU A 15 5.27 13.94 2.61
C GLU A 15 4.22 13.29 1.69
N ASP A 16 3.07 13.95 1.51
CA ASP A 16 1.96 13.41 0.73
C ASP A 16 2.34 13.16 -0.75
N GLU A 17 3.18 14.02 -1.34
CA GLU A 17 3.68 13.83 -2.71
C GLU A 17 4.53 12.56 -2.87
N GLU A 18 5.40 12.27 -1.90
CA GLU A 18 6.24 11.09 -1.92
C GLU A 18 5.40 9.82 -1.71
N LEU A 19 4.38 9.89 -0.86
CA LEU A 19 3.42 8.82 -0.65
C LEU A 19 2.63 8.51 -1.93
N ASP A 20 2.18 9.54 -2.64
CA ASP A 20 1.50 9.36 -3.93
C ASP A 20 2.42 8.79 -5.01
N SER A 21 3.69 9.21 -5.04
CA SER A 21 4.71 8.63 -5.93
C SER A 21 4.91 7.13 -5.65
N LEU A 22 5.01 6.73 -4.37
CA LEU A 22 5.14 5.34 -3.96
C LEU A 22 3.92 4.51 -4.37
N LEU A 23 2.71 5.02 -4.11
CA LEU A 23 1.47 4.35 -4.52
C LEU A 23 1.39 4.21 -6.04
N ASN A 24 1.76 5.24 -6.80
CA ASN A 24 1.78 5.16 -8.26
C ASN A 24 2.78 4.11 -8.79
N LYS A 25 3.95 3.97 -8.16
CA LYS A 25 4.91 2.91 -8.49
C LYS A 25 4.31 1.52 -8.24
N LEU A 26 3.68 1.31 -7.09
CA LEU A 26 3.01 0.05 -6.75
C LEU A 26 1.86 -0.25 -7.74
N LYS A 27 1.03 0.75 -8.05
CA LYS A 27 -0.04 0.59 -9.02
C LYS A 27 0.48 0.19 -10.40
N LYS A 28 1.59 0.79 -10.85
CA LYS A 28 2.25 0.43 -12.12
C LYS A 28 2.81 -0.99 -12.13
N LEU A 29 3.35 -1.48 -11.00
CA LEU A 29 3.79 -2.87 -10.90
C LEU A 29 2.62 -3.85 -11.04
N ILE A 30 1.50 -3.56 -10.37
CA ILE A 30 0.28 -4.38 -10.45
C ILE A 30 -0.29 -4.37 -11.87
N THR A 31 -0.45 -3.20 -12.49
CA THR A 31 -0.99 -3.10 -13.86
C THR A 31 -0.05 -3.67 -14.92
N GLY A 32 1.27 -3.50 -14.75
CA GLY A 32 2.27 -4.11 -15.64
C GLY A 32 2.24 -5.64 -15.63
N ALA A 33 1.84 -6.23 -14.51
CA ALA A 33 1.68 -7.68 -14.36
C ALA A 33 0.27 -8.19 -14.79
N LYS A 34 -0.54 -7.37 -15.47
CA LYS A 34 -1.95 -7.65 -15.82
C LYS A 34 -2.88 -7.81 -14.61
N GLY A 35 -2.53 -7.21 -13.47
CA GLY A 35 -3.42 -7.04 -12.34
C GLY A 35 -4.31 -5.81 -12.50
N GLU A 36 -5.51 -5.86 -11.93
CA GLU A 36 -6.49 -4.78 -11.92
C GLU A 36 -6.68 -4.26 -10.50
N ILE A 37 -6.51 -2.96 -10.27
CA ILE A 37 -6.73 -2.36 -8.96
C ILE A 37 -8.22 -2.04 -8.81
N THR A 38 -8.86 -2.66 -7.83
CA THR A 38 -10.29 -2.47 -7.56
C THR A 38 -10.52 -1.31 -6.61
N LYS A 39 -9.67 -1.15 -5.58
CA LYS A 39 -9.84 -0.09 -4.57
C LYS A 39 -8.50 0.37 -4.00
N THR A 40 -8.43 1.65 -3.65
CA THR A 40 -7.33 2.23 -2.87
C THR A 40 -7.94 3.05 -1.73
N ASP A 41 -7.75 2.60 -0.50
CA ASP A 41 -8.22 3.29 0.71
C ASP A 41 -7.01 3.85 1.46
N LYS A 42 -6.90 5.18 1.52
CA LYS A 42 -5.90 5.87 2.35
C LYS A 42 -6.50 6.14 3.72
N TRP A 43 -5.96 5.52 4.77
CA TRP A 43 -6.42 5.71 6.14
C TRP A 43 -5.71 6.86 6.87
N GLY A 44 -4.63 7.38 6.28
CA GLY A 44 -3.83 8.46 6.86
C GLY A 44 -2.99 7.99 8.05
N LYS A 45 -2.54 8.95 8.86
CA LYS A 45 -1.71 8.70 10.06
C LYS A 45 -2.56 8.07 11.16
N ARG A 46 -2.08 6.93 11.69
CA ARG A 46 -2.66 6.26 12.86
C ARG A 46 -1.58 5.81 13.82
N LYS A 47 -1.92 5.81 15.10
CA LYS A 47 -1.04 5.33 16.17
C LYS A 47 -0.89 3.81 16.10
N LEU A 48 0.36 3.34 16.21
CA LEU A 48 0.70 1.93 16.29
C LEU A 48 0.48 1.42 17.72
N ALA A 49 0.18 0.13 17.85
CA ALA A 49 0.05 -0.52 19.16
C ALA A 49 1.39 -0.62 19.91
N TYR A 50 2.49 -0.64 19.17
CA TYR A 50 3.86 -0.66 19.67
C TYR A 50 4.78 0.07 18.68
N GLU A 51 5.96 0.44 19.14
CA GLU A 51 6.93 1.17 18.34
C GLU A 51 7.57 0.27 17.27
N ILE A 52 7.59 0.74 16.03
CA ILE A 52 8.24 0.07 14.91
C ILE A 52 9.29 1.02 14.35
N LYS A 53 10.58 0.63 14.43
CA LYS A 53 11.71 1.46 13.97
C LYS A 53 11.68 2.88 14.56
N ASP A 54 11.50 2.99 15.87
CA ASP A 54 11.42 4.27 16.60
C ASP A 54 10.22 5.17 16.25
N PHE A 55 9.24 4.64 15.51
CA PHE A 55 7.99 5.33 15.21
C PHE A 55 6.82 4.74 15.99
N THR A 56 6.02 5.61 16.60
CA THR A 56 4.76 5.25 17.30
C THR A 56 3.53 5.47 16.42
N GLU A 57 3.71 5.98 15.21
CA GLU A 57 2.66 6.25 14.24
C GLU A 57 3.07 5.70 12.87
N ALA A 58 2.10 5.39 12.02
CA ALA A 58 2.33 5.05 10.62
C ALA A 58 1.18 5.57 9.76
N ILE A 59 1.48 5.85 8.50
CA ILE A 59 0.44 6.12 7.50
C ILE A 59 -0.03 4.79 6.94
N TYR A 60 -1.33 4.53 7.06
CA TYR A 60 -1.95 3.31 6.55
C TYR A 60 -2.57 3.52 5.18
N VAL A 61 -2.24 2.63 4.25
CA VAL A 61 -2.90 2.55 2.95
C VAL A 61 -3.26 1.10 2.65
N VAL A 62 -4.51 0.87 2.27
CA VAL A 62 -5.02 -0.43 1.86
C VAL A 62 -5.27 -0.41 0.36
N LEU A 63 -4.73 -1.41 -0.34
CA LEU A 63 -4.87 -1.61 -1.77
C LEU A 63 -5.54 -2.95 -2.04
N ASN A 64 -6.69 -2.89 -2.72
CA ASN A 64 -7.42 -4.08 -3.14
C ASN A 64 -7.27 -4.21 -4.65
N PHE A 65 -6.79 -5.37 -5.10
CA PHE A 65 -6.55 -5.63 -6.51
C PHE A 65 -6.77 -7.08 -6.86
N ASN A 66 -7.19 -7.32 -8.09
CA ASN A 66 -7.26 -8.64 -8.68
C ASN A 66 -5.96 -8.90 -9.45
N ALA A 67 -5.30 -10.02 -9.15
CA ALA A 67 -4.04 -10.39 -9.77
C ALA A 67 -4.03 -11.88 -10.13
N ASP A 68 -3.14 -12.27 -11.03
CA ASP A 68 -2.82 -13.67 -11.26
C ASP A 68 -1.93 -14.20 -10.13
N GLU A 69 -1.98 -15.49 -9.83
CA GLU A 69 -1.25 -16.12 -8.72
C GLU A 69 0.27 -15.97 -8.84
N LYS A 70 0.78 -15.84 -10.07
CA LYS A 70 2.22 -15.67 -10.34
C LYS A 70 2.79 -14.32 -9.93
N ILE A 71 1.95 -13.34 -9.59
CA ILE A 71 2.37 -11.97 -9.29
C ILE A 71 2.86 -11.86 -7.84
N ILE A 72 2.37 -12.74 -6.95
CA ILE A 72 2.73 -12.77 -5.54
C ILE A 72 3.55 -14.05 -5.32
N PRO A 73 4.88 -13.94 -5.14
CA PRO A 73 5.75 -15.09 -4.91
C PRO A 73 5.53 -15.73 -3.54
#